data_AF-A0A9D6ESE6-F1
#
_entry.id   AF-A0A9D6ESE6-F1
#
_cell.length_a   1.000
_cell.length_b   1.000
_cell.length_c   1.000
_cell.angle_alpha   90.00
_cell.angle_beta   90.00
_cell.angle_gamma   90.00
#
_symmetry.space_group_name_H-M   'P 1'
#
loop_
_entity.id
_entity.type
_entity.pdbx_description
1 polymer ?
#
loop_
_entity_poly.entity_id
_entity_poly.type
_entity_poly.pdbx_seq_one_letter_code
_entity_poly.pdbx_strand_id
1 'polypeptide(L)'
;MPVWPTESLMPFVRSVFLGYALCLLGGVLLLAAASYWSVKSDGVRLRVKPGWWRAAVALGFLSFILGIVWQLGGYVQIGAVTWPR
;
A
#
# COMPACT_ATOMS: atom_id res chain seq x y z
N MET A 1 -5.39 22.21 20.07
CA MET A 1 -5.48 21.20 19.00
C MET A 1 -5.83 21.94 17.71
N PRO A 2 -5.17 21.69 16.57
CA PRO A 2 -5.58 22.30 15.31
C PRO A 2 -7.03 21.89 15.02
N VAL A 3 -7.91 22.87 14.89
CA VAL A 3 -9.34 22.65 14.58
C VAL A 3 -9.46 22.69 13.06
N TRP A 4 -9.49 21.50 12.46
CA TRP A 4 -9.67 21.36 11.02
C TRP A 4 -11.12 21.69 10.64
N PRO A 5 -11.37 22.44 9.56
CA PRO A 5 -12.72 22.65 9.06
C PRO A 5 -13.38 21.30 8.75
N THR A 6 -14.60 21.07 9.23
CA THR A 6 -15.37 19.86 8.93
C THR A 6 -15.54 19.62 7.42
N GLU A 7 -15.49 20.69 6.64
CA GLU A 7 -15.60 20.67 5.18
C GLU A 7 -14.40 20.00 4.49
N SER A 8 -13.19 20.07 5.06
CA SER A 8 -12.00 19.38 4.53
C SER A 8 -11.82 17.96 5.08
N LEU A 9 -12.61 17.59 6.10
CA LEU A 9 -12.54 16.28 6.74
C LEU A 9 -13.05 15.15 5.81
N MET A 10 -14.17 15.37 5.13
CA MET A 10 -14.78 14.38 4.22
C MET A 10 -13.86 13.97 3.05
N PRO A 11 -13.26 14.91 2.28
CA PRO A 11 -12.32 14.55 1.23
C PRO A 11 -11.04 13.91 1.77
N PHE A 12 -10.55 14.35 2.94
CA PHE A 12 -9.40 13.74 3.62
C PHE A 12 -9.66 12.27 3.99
N VAL A 13 -10.77 12.00 4.68
CA VAL A 13 -11.15 10.65 5.11
C VAL A 13 -11.27 9.75 3.88
N ARG A 14 -11.94 10.21 2.82
CA ARG A 14 -12.07 9.44 1.57
C ARG A 14 -10.70 9.12 0.96
N SER A 15 -9.81 10.10 0.89
CA SER A 15 -8.45 9.89 0.37
C SER A 15 -7.66 8.90 1.23
N VAL A 16 -7.64 9.06 2.55
CA VAL A 16 -6.91 8.16 3.44
C VAL A 16 -7.46 6.74 3.40
N PHE A 17 -8.78 6.56 3.42
CA PHE A 17 -9.40 5.23 3.33
C PHE A 17 -9.11 4.53 1.99
N LEU A 18 -9.14 5.27 0.88
CA LEU A 18 -8.78 4.71 -0.43
C LEU A 18 -7.32 4.28 -0.48
N GLY A 19 -6.41 5.12 0.02
CA GLY A 19 -5.00 4.77 0.10
C GLY A 19 -4.73 3.61 1.06
N TYR A 20 -5.49 3.52 2.16
CA TYR A 20 -5.40 2.40 3.09
C TYR A 20 -5.88 1.08 2.45
N ALA A 21 -6.98 1.11 1.70
CA ALA A 21 -7.46 -0.05 0.96
C ALA A 21 -6.44 -0.55 -0.07
N LEU A 22 -5.76 0.36 -0.78
CA LEU A 22 -4.67 0.03 -1.71
C LEU A 22 -3.47 -0.61 -0.99
N CYS A 23 -3.13 -0.13 0.21
CA CYS A 23 -2.11 -0.76 1.05
C CYS A 23 -2.51 -2.17 1.50
N LEU A 24 -3.74 -2.36 1.97
CA LEU A 24 -4.23 -3.69 2.36
C LEU A 24 -4.21 -4.66 1.18
N LEU A 25 -4.69 -4.23 0.01
CA LEU A 25 -4.68 -5.06 -1.19
C LEU A 25 -3.23 -5.45 -1.58
N GLY A 26 -2.31 -4.48 -1.59
CA GLY A 26 -0.90 -4.74 -1.85
C GLY A 26 -0.26 -5.68 -0.82
N GLY A 27 -0.56 -5.48 0.46
CA GLY A 27 -0.10 -6.31 1.56
C GLY A 27 -0.59 -7.76 1.47
N VAL A 28 -1.87 -7.97 1.15
CA VAL A 28 -2.45 -9.30 0.94
C VAL A 28 -1.80 -10.00 -0.25
N LEU A 29 -1.57 -9.29 -1.36
CA LEU A 29 -0.87 -9.82 -2.53
C LEU A 29 0.57 -10.24 -2.20
N LEU A 30 1.30 -9.40 -1.46
CA LEU A 30 2.67 -9.69 -1.04
C LEU A 30 2.72 -10.86 -0.06
N LEU A 31 1.79 -10.92 0.89
CA LEU A 31 1.69 -12.01 1.86
C LEU A 31 1.38 -13.34 1.15
N ALA A 32 0.41 -13.34 0.24
CA ALA A 32 0.09 -14.52 -0.57
C ALA A 32 1.28 -14.99 -1.41
N ALA A 33 2.02 -14.05 -2.03
CA ALA A 33 3.23 -14.37 -2.77
C ALA A 33 4.33 -14.94 -1.86
N ALA A 34 4.53 -14.39 -0.67
CA ALA A 34 5.49 -14.88 0.31
C ALA A 34 5.12 -16.28 0.80
N SER A 35 3.87 -16.50 1.22
CA SER A 35 3.36 -17.79 1.67
C SER A 35 3.49 -18.86 0.59
N TYR A 36 3.13 -18.55 -0.66
CA TYR A 36 3.32 -19.46 -1.79
C TYR A 36 4.78 -19.88 -1.94
N TRP A 37 5.70 -18.91 -1.88
CA TRP A 37 7.12 -19.20 -2.06
C TRP A 37 7.67 -20.05 -0.93
N SER A 38 7.36 -19.74 0.33
CA SER A 38 7.77 -20.53 1.50
C SER A 38 7.30 -21.98 1.41
N VAL A 39 6.02 -22.21 1.10
CA VAL A 39 5.46 -23.56 0.98
C VAL A 39 6.12 -24.35 -0.15
N LYS A 40 6.36 -23.71 -1.30
CA LYS A 40 6.99 -24.38 -2.45
C LYS A 40 8.51 -24.52 -2.34
N SER A 41 9.20 -23.63 -1.65
CA SER A 41 10.64 -23.73 -1.42
C SER A 41 10.98 -24.91 -0.52
N ASP A 42 10.17 -25.14 0.51
CA ASP A 42 10.37 -26.22 1.47
C ASP A 42 10.07 -27.60 0.86
N GLY A 43 9.05 -27.68 -0.01
CA GLY A 43 8.65 -28.95 -0.62
C GLY A 43 9.37 -29.35 -1.91
N VAL A 44 9.87 -28.40 -2.71
CA VAL A 44 10.28 -28.68 -4.11
C VAL A 44 11.66 -28.12 -4.49
N ARG A 45 12.37 -27.37 -3.62
CA ARG A 45 13.63 -26.67 -3.96
C ARG A 45 13.54 -26.00 -5.35
N LEU A 46 12.57 -25.09 -5.53
CA LEU A 46 12.42 -24.34 -6.78
C LEU A 46 13.70 -23.53 -7.05
N ARG A 47 14.43 -23.88 -8.12
CA ARG A 47 15.68 -23.22 -8.53
C ARG A 47 15.46 -21.84 -9.17
N VAL A 48 14.25 -21.59 -9.70
CA VAL A 48 13.92 -20.38 -10.45
C VAL A 48 12.56 -19.84 -10.01
N LYS A 49 12.47 -18.52 -9.80
CA LYS A 49 11.22 -17.81 -9.47
C LYS A 49 10.35 -17.64 -10.72
N PRO A 50 9.12 -18.19 -10.76
CA PRO A 50 8.28 -18.10 -11.94
C PRO A 50 7.87 -16.66 -12.23
N GLY A 51 7.67 -16.33 -13.52
CA GLY A 51 7.39 -14.97 -13.97
C GLY A 51 6.11 -14.37 -13.37
N TRP A 52 5.06 -15.19 -13.23
CA TRP A 52 3.79 -14.77 -12.62
C TRP A 52 3.94 -14.43 -11.13
N TRP A 53 4.82 -15.12 -10.39
CA TRP A 53 5.08 -14.82 -8.98
C TRP A 53 5.78 -13.47 -8.85
N ARG A 54 6.78 -13.21 -9.71
CA ARG A 54 7.46 -11.91 -9.76
C ARG A 54 6.48 -10.78 -10.11
N ALA A 55 5.55 -11.02 -11.04
CA ALA A 55 4.51 -10.06 -11.38
C ALA A 55 3.58 -9.78 -10.20
N ALA A 56 3.13 -10.82 -9.47
CA ALA A 56 2.30 -10.66 -8.27
C ALA A 56 3.01 -9.86 -7.17
N VAL A 57 4.31 -10.11 -6.94
CA VAL A 57 5.12 -9.34 -6.00
C VAL A 57 5.25 -7.88 -6.46
N ALA A 58 5.55 -7.64 -7.74
CA ALA A 58 5.69 -6.29 -8.28
C ALA A 58 4.37 -5.50 -8.18
N LEU A 59 3.24 -6.13 -8.52
CA LEU A 59 1.92 -5.51 -8.42
C LEU A 59 1.53 -5.25 -6.96
N GLY A 60 1.80 -6.20 -6.06
CA GLY A 60 1.56 -6.04 -4.63
C GLY A 60 2.36 -4.86 -4.05
N PHE A 61 3.64 -4.76 -4.41
CA PHE A 61 4.50 -3.64 -4.00
C PHE A 61 4.04 -2.31 -4.60
N LEU A 62 3.69 -2.28 -5.89
CA LEU A 62 3.21 -1.08 -6.57
C LEU A 62 1.90 -0.57 -5.94
N SER A 63 0.95 -1.46 -5.68
CA SER A 63 -0.31 -1.13 -4.98
C SER A 63 -0.05 -0.57 -3.58
N PHE A 64 0.90 -1.16 -2.84
CA PHE A 64 1.26 -0.72 -1.50
C PHE A 64 1.88 0.69 -1.51
N ILE A 65 2.85 0.94 -2.39
CA ILE A 65 3.48 2.26 -2.54
C ILE A 65 2.45 3.31 -3.00
N LEU A 66 1.58 2.96 -3.96
CA LEU A 66 0.53 3.86 -4.42
C LEU A 66 -0.42 4.24 -3.27
N GLY A 67 -0.79 3.28 -2.43
CA GLY A 67 -1.60 3.51 -1.24
C GLY A 67 -0.94 4.46 -0.23
N ILE A 68 0.37 4.32 -0.01
CA ILE A 68 1.13 5.24 0.87
C ILE A 68 1.16 6.65 0.30
N VAL A 69 1.51 6.81 -0.98
CA VAL A 69 1.59 8.12 -1.64
C VAL A 69 0.23 8.82 -1.62
N TRP A 70 -0.84 8.07 -1.85
CA TRP A 70 -2.20 8.60 -1.82
C TRP A 70 -2.62 9.06 -0.42
N GLN A 71 -2.28 8.31 0.62
CA GLN A 71 -2.49 8.73 2.01
C GLN A 71 -1.70 10.00 2.33
N LEU A 72 -0.41 10.07 1.96
CA LEU A 72 0.42 11.26 2.13
C LEU A 72 -0.18 12.47 1.43
N GLY A 73 -0.71 12.31 0.22
CA GLY A 73 -1.45 13.37 -0.48
C GLY A 73 -2.62 13.90 0.34
N GLY A 74 -3.41 13.01 0.95
CA GLY A 74 -4.46 13.38 1.90
C GLY A 74 -3.92 14.18 3.10
N TYR A 75 -2.83 13.73 3.71
CA TYR A 75 -2.18 14.40 4.86
C TYR A 75 -1.51 15.74 4.52
N VAL A 76 -1.21 16.01 3.25
CA VAL A 76 -0.71 17.32 2.80
C VAL A 76 -1.88 18.29 2.56
N GLN A 77 -3.04 17.79 2.10
CA GLN A 77 -4.22 18.63 1.78
C GLN A 77 -4.86 19.29 3.01
N ILE A 78 -5.01 18.54 4.10
CA ILE A 78 -5.22 19.10 5.45
C ILE A 78 -3.80 19.36 5.89
N GLY A 79 -3.28 20.57 6.10
CA GLY A 79 -1.83 20.78 6.34
C GLY A 79 -1.19 20.12 7.58
N ALA A 80 -1.36 18.82 7.80
CA ALA A 80 -0.78 18.00 8.85
C ALA A 80 0.66 17.63 8.52
N VAL A 81 1.00 17.56 7.24
CA VAL A 81 2.38 17.49 6.75
C VAL A 81 2.67 18.75 5.95
N THR A 82 3.40 19.68 6.55
CA THR A 82 3.95 20.86 5.87
C THR A 82 5.43 20.65 5.61
N TRP A 83 5.86 20.77 4.36
CA TRP A 83 7.30 20.78 4.05
C TRP A 83 7.91 22.10 4.56
N PRO A 84 9.05 22.05 5.28
CA PRO A 84 9.79 23.27 5.54
C PRO A 84 10.15 23.90 4.18
N ARG A 85 9.81 25.17 4.01
CA ARG A 85 10.26 25.96 2.87
C ARG A 85 11.76 26.19 2.95
#